data_AF-A0A022KRE0-F1
#
_entry.id   AF-A0A022KRE0-F1
#
_cell.length_a   1.000
_cell.length_b   1.000
_cell.length_c   1.000
_cell.angle_alpha   90.00
_cell.angle_beta   90.00
_cell.angle_gamma   90.00
#
_symmetry.space_group_name_H-M   'P 1'
#
loop_
_entity.id
_entity.type
_entity.pdbx_description
1 polymer ?
#
loop_
_entity_poly.entity_id
_entity_poly.type
_entity_poly.pdbx_seq_one_letter_code
_entity_poly.pdbx_strand_id
1 'polypeptide(L)'
;MTASTFSGRTRFSPRTTRDAVAVETPAVRATSRIVGAEDGARLGALATPARELVAFARTEQLDPGASTEVTLEVPLADLASYDDAGVTGHRSAWVLEPGTYRLFVGPDVRRAEPAGETVVPELRVVAQLEEVAAVRPEAAFERMTLRREADGAATVAFEAVPTATVDLKQRILDRLPAAVDPVEDDSASFTQVLDGSLELDAFIAALAPEDFAALAYGDVTMDSPLGAAGNAGALGGVTERLRERRVPAAITTDGPSGIRLSAYASLLPCGTALASTWDIPAVQEFAALHGEEMIAKGSDMLLSPGMNIHRDPLCGRNFEYFAEDPLLTGKLGAAVVAGVQSVGVSACPKHYAANNQETNRIFSDSRVSERALREIYLRGFEIMVRESNPQNIMTSYNKMNGVWGHYHYDLVTTVLRGEWGWDGSIVTDWWMRMAPDPDFPALRDSAYRVRAQVDVLMPGSMHHGGTEREDSIMESYRAGADNGGITLGEMQRTARNVLRYLQRSGIAERRSAPDAWDGPRGERRAI
;
A
#
# COMPACT_ATOMS: atom_id res chain seq x y z
N MET A 1 -6.64 -24.13 17.81
CA MET A 1 -6.83 -24.98 19.01
C MET A 1 -5.63 -24.78 19.92
N THR A 2 -5.79 -24.95 21.23
CA THR A 2 -4.75 -24.78 22.25
C THR A 2 -4.74 -25.99 23.18
N ALA A 3 -3.62 -26.25 23.86
CA ALA A 3 -3.53 -27.34 24.85
C ALA A 3 -4.36 -27.06 26.12
N SER A 4 -4.74 -25.80 26.35
CA SER A 4 -5.57 -25.33 27.46
C SER A 4 -6.95 -24.85 26.98
N THR A 5 -7.92 -24.80 27.88
CA THR A 5 -9.23 -24.18 27.63
C THR A 5 -9.25 -22.74 28.12
N PHE A 6 -10.02 -21.91 27.42
CA PHE A 6 -10.24 -20.51 27.78
C PHE A 6 -11.74 -20.26 27.89
N SER A 7 -12.14 -19.37 28.80
CA SER A 7 -13.52 -18.93 28.97
C SER A 7 -13.56 -17.43 29.29
N GLY A 8 -14.65 -16.77 28.96
CA GLY A 8 -14.75 -15.33 29.03
C GLY A 8 -16.13 -14.81 29.40
N ARG A 9 -16.17 -13.60 29.95
CA ARG A 9 -17.39 -12.78 30.03
C ARG A 9 -17.15 -11.50 29.27
N THR A 10 -18.11 -11.14 28.42
CA THR A 10 -18.02 -9.96 27.58
C THR A 10 -18.80 -8.81 28.20
N ARG A 11 -18.21 -7.61 28.21
CA ARG A 11 -18.91 -6.36 28.52
C ARG A 11 -18.88 -5.44 27.31
N PHE A 12 -19.99 -4.76 27.07
CA PHE A 12 -20.16 -3.80 25.98
C PHE A 12 -20.40 -2.41 26.55
N SER A 13 -19.68 -1.42 26.00
CA SER A 13 -19.88 -0.02 26.35
C SER A 13 -19.90 0.85 25.08
N PRO A 14 -21.01 1.52 24.77
CA PRO A 14 -21.05 2.53 23.72
C PRO A 14 -20.35 3.79 24.25
N ARG A 15 -19.20 4.17 23.67
CA ARG A 15 -18.50 5.39 24.08
C ARG A 15 -19.05 6.60 23.32
N THR A 16 -19.69 7.51 24.04
CA THR A 16 -20.32 8.73 23.52
C THR A 16 -19.35 9.81 23.04
N THR A 17 -18.05 9.71 23.38
CA THR A 17 -17.07 10.78 23.11
C THR A 17 -16.19 10.56 21.89
N ARG A 18 -16.26 9.39 21.22
CA ARG A 18 -15.39 9.04 20.09
C ARG A 18 -16.07 8.28 18.94
N ASP A 19 -17.40 8.18 18.91
CA ASP A 19 -18.10 7.34 17.91
C ASP A 19 -17.49 5.93 17.81
N ALA A 20 -17.20 5.32 18.95
CA ALA A 20 -16.51 4.04 19.04
C ALA A 20 -17.18 3.11 20.05
N VAL A 21 -17.03 1.81 19.84
CA VAL A 21 -17.55 0.77 20.74
C VAL A 21 -16.39 0.04 21.40
N ALA A 22 -16.50 -0.19 22.71
CA ALA A 22 -15.53 -0.96 23.49
C ALA A 22 -16.10 -2.32 23.91
N VAL A 23 -15.28 -3.37 23.78
CA VAL A 23 -15.58 -4.74 24.22
C VAL A 23 -14.46 -5.26 25.12
N GLU A 24 -14.79 -5.77 26.32
CA GLU A 24 -13.86 -6.39 27.28
C GLU A 24 -13.98 -7.93 27.28
N THR A 25 -12.87 -8.70 27.13
CA THR A 25 -12.90 -10.20 27.17
C THR A 25 -11.56 -10.86 27.62
N PRO A 26 -11.56 -12.09 28.21
CA PRO A 26 -10.35 -12.78 28.71
C PRO A 26 -9.56 -13.66 27.73
N ALA A 27 -10.08 -13.97 26.53
CA ALA A 27 -9.35 -14.77 25.53
C ALA A 27 -9.91 -14.61 24.08
N VAL A 28 -9.24 -13.76 23.30
CA VAL A 28 -9.02 -13.66 21.82
C VAL A 28 -9.83 -14.59 20.87
N ARG A 29 -10.41 -14.24 19.68
CA ARG A 29 -10.10 -13.30 18.55
C ARG A 29 -11.32 -13.13 17.60
N ALA A 30 -11.56 -11.88 17.17
CA ALA A 30 -12.55 -11.40 16.19
C ALA A 30 -13.80 -10.79 16.82
N THR A 31 -13.93 -9.47 16.67
CA THR A 31 -15.24 -8.85 16.58
C THR A 31 -15.73 -9.03 15.16
N SER A 32 -16.96 -9.51 15.00
CA SER A 32 -17.59 -9.56 13.69
C SER A 32 -18.93 -8.86 13.65
N ARG A 33 -19.23 -8.20 12.52
CA ARG A 33 -20.46 -7.44 12.32
C ARG A 33 -21.55 -8.31 11.68
N ILE A 34 -22.78 -8.22 12.17
CA ILE A 34 -23.98 -8.41 11.33
C ILE A 34 -24.64 -7.04 11.16
N VAL A 35 -24.93 -6.64 9.92
CA VAL A 35 -26.04 -5.73 9.63
C VAL A 35 -27.28 -6.58 9.59
N GLY A 36 -28.16 -6.41 10.56
CA GLY A 36 -29.31 -7.27 10.74
C GLY A 36 -30.46 -6.47 11.32
N ALA A 37 -31.48 -6.24 10.49
CA ALA A 37 -32.81 -5.98 10.98
C ALA A 37 -33.33 -7.25 11.68
N GLU A 38 -33.67 -7.16 12.96
CA GLU A 38 -34.74 -8.02 13.48
C GLU A 38 -36.08 -7.41 13.08
N ASP A 39 -37.08 -8.28 12.86
CA ASP A 39 -38.48 -7.97 12.55
C ASP A 39 -38.79 -7.33 11.19
N GLY A 40 -38.20 -7.85 10.11
CA GLY A 40 -38.65 -7.50 8.75
C GLY A 40 -38.37 -6.06 8.34
N ALA A 41 -37.53 -5.32 9.08
CA ALA A 41 -36.99 -4.05 8.64
C ALA A 41 -35.97 -4.28 7.50
N ARG A 42 -35.89 -3.34 6.55
CA ARG A 42 -34.97 -3.43 5.41
C ARG A 42 -33.53 -3.50 5.91
N LEU A 43 -32.78 -4.50 5.46
CA LEU A 43 -31.33 -4.35 5.37
C LEU A 43 -31.04 -3.17 4.44
N GLY A 44 -29.90 -2.52 4.65
CA GLY A 44 -29.43 -1.44 3.78
C GLY A 44 -29.50 -1.81 2.30
N ALA A 45 -29.58 -0.80 1.44
CA ALA A 45 -29.57 -0.94 -0.02
C ALA A 45 -28.30 -1.64 -0.53
N LEU A 46 -27.19 -1.59 0.21
CA LEU A 46 -25.96 -2.31 -0.12
C LEU A 46 -25.95 -3.70 0.52
N ALA A 47 -25.66 -4.72 -0.28
CA ALA A 47 -25.41 -6.06 0.26
C ALA A 47 -24.16 -6.04 1.16
N THR A 48 -24.24 -6.65 2.36
CA THR A 48 -23.13 -6.75 3.31
C THR A 48 -22.82 -8.20 3.65
N PRO A 49 -21.56 -8.56 3.96
CA PRO A 49 -21.24 -9.90 4.42
C PRO A 49 -21.97 -10.24 5.73
N ALA A 50 -22.17 -11.53 5.98
CA ALA A 50 -22.81 -12.00 7.21
C ALA A 50 -21.95 -11.80 8.45
N ARG A 51 -20.62 -11.74 8.29
CA ARG A 51 -19.59 -11.46 9.30
C ARG A 51 -18.41 -10.79 8.61
N GLU A 52 -17.80 -9.84 9.29
CA GLU A 52 -16.60 -9.10 8.84
C GLU A 52 -15.73 -8.84 10.07
N LEU A 53 -14.42 -9.06 10.01
CA LEU A 53 -13.52 -8.78 11.12
C LEU A 53 -13.35 -7.27 11.31
N VAL A 54 -13.66 -6.74 12.50
CA VAL A 54 -13.57 -5.28 12.76
C VAL A 54 -12.57 -4.90 13.86
N ALA A 55 -12.15 -5.86 14.69
CA ALA A 55 -11.05 -5.73 15.64
C ALA A 55 -10.59 -7.10 16.15
N PHE A 56 -9.32 -7.17 16.57
CA PHE A 56 -8.74 -8.32 17.24
C PHE A 56 -7.62 -7.89 18.20
N ALA A 57 -7.24 -8.79 19.08
CA ALA A 57 -6.10 -8.64 19.97
C ALA A 57 -5.49 -10.02 20.24
N ARG A 58 -4.35 -10.06 20.94
CA ARG A 58 -3.80 -11.28 21.54
C ARG A 58 -3.61 -11.01 23.04
N THR A 59 -3.91 -12.00 23.89
CA THR A 59 -3.50 -11.91 25.30
C THR A 59 -2.01 -12.20 25.40
N GLU A 60 -1.40 -11.71 26.48
CA GLU A 60 -0.13 -12.24 26.94
C GLU A 60 -0.27 -13.71 27.37
N GLN A 61 0.86 -14.33 27.73
CA GLN A 61 0.86 -15.66 28.32
C GLN A 61 0.11 -15.64 29.67
N LEU A 62 -0.82 -16.58 29.84
CA LEU A 62 -1.61 -16.74 31.07
C LEU A 62 -1.26 -18.06 31.75
N ASP A 63 -0.97 -17.99 33.05
CA ASP A 63 -0.85 -19.18 33.90
C ASP A 63 -2.23 -19.85 34.12
N PRO A 64 -2.27 -21.16 34.43
CA PRO A 64 -3.53 -21.83 34.74
C PRO A 64 -4.32 -21.12 35.85
N GLY A 65 -5.54 -20.70 35.52
CA GLY A 65 -6.44 -19.98 36.44
C GLY A 65 -6.25 -18.46 36.44
N ALA A 66 -5.23 -17.92 35.75
CA ALA A 66 -5.08 -16.48 35.55
C ALA A 66 -6.10 -15.96 34.52
N SER A 67 -6.40 -14.67 34.62
CA SER A 67 -7.27 -13.95 33.70
C SER A 67 -6.69 -12.58 33.39
N THR A 68 -6.93 -12.09 32.17
CA THR A 68 -6.62 -10.73 31.77
C THR A 68 -7.85 -10.07 31.16
N GLU A 69 -7.83 -8.75 31.06
CA GLU A 69 -8.86 -7.97 30.38
C GLU A 69 -8.28 -7.40 29.10
N VAL A 70 -9.02 -7.54 27.99
CA VAL A 70 -8.63 -7.01 26.69
C VAL A 70 -9.74 -6.08 26.20
N THR A 71 -9.40 -4.83 25.93
CA THR A 71 -10.32 -3.86 25.30
C THR A 71 -10.15 -3.85 23.79
N LEU A 72 -11.23 -4.09 23.05
CA LEU A 72 -11.30 -3.89 21.60
C LEU A 72 -12.07 -2.61 21.30
N GLU A 73 -11.44 -1.66 20.60
CA GLU A 73 -12.09 -0.43 20.14
C GLU A 73 -12.43 -0.54 18.64
N VAL A 74 -13.68 -0.25 18.29
CA VAL A 74 -14.17 -0.27 16.90
C VAL A 74 -14.76 1.09 16.56
N PRO A 75 -14.08 1.90 15.72
CA PRO A 75 -14.64 3.13 15.19
C PRO A 75 -15.87 2.84 14.33
N LEU A 76 -16.96 3.58 14.51
CA LEU A 76 -18.17 3.41 13.69
C LEU A 76 -17.89 3.61 12.20
N ALA A 77 -16.98 4.54 11.86
CA ALA A 77 -16.55 4.79 10.49
C ALA A 77 -15.96 3.54 9.79
N ASP A 78 -15.29 2.65 10.54
CA ASP A 78 -14.72 1.42 10.00
C ASP A 78 -15.80 0.35 9.71
N LEU A 79 -17.07 0.62 10.04
CA LEU A 79 -18.23 -0.21 9.68
C LEU A 79 -18.95 0.30 8.41
N ALA A 80 -18.41 1.31 7.74
CA ALA A 80 -19.01 1.85 6.52
C ALA A 80 -18.89 0.86 5.35
N SER A 81 -19.81 0.97 4.39
CA SER A 81 -19.71 0.32 3.08
C SER A 81 -19.56 1.38 2.00
N TYR A 82 -18.92 1.04 0.89
CA TYR A 82 -18.70 1.95 -0.21
C TYR A 82 -19.82 1.84 -1.25
N ASP A 83 -20.52 2.94 -1.52
CA ASP A 83 -21.60 3.01 -2.51
C ASP A 83 -21.05 3.42 -3.88
N ASP A 84 -20.63 2.44 -4.70
CA ASP A 84 -20.16 2.70 -6.07
C ASP A 84 -21.28 2.96 -7.08
N ALA A 85 -22.49 2.51 -6.78
CA ALA A 85 -23.65 2.59 -7.67
C ALA A 85 -24.56 3.80 -7.38
N GLY A 86 -24.43 4.43 -6.22
CA GLY A 86 -25.31 5.52 -5.76
C GLY A 86 -26.67 5.03 -5.26
N VAL A 87 -26.81 3.75 -4.91
CA VAL A 87 -28.10 3.17 -4.47
C VAL A 87 -28.59 3.73 -3.14
N THR A 88 -27.68 4.28 -2.33
CA THR A 88 -28.00 4.99 -1.09
C THR A 88 -28.32 6.47 -1.32
N GLY A 89 -28.18 6.97 -2.56
CA GLY A 89 -28.24 8.39 -2.91
C GLY A 89 -26.90 9.11 -2.86
N HIS A 90 -25.81 8.42 -2.48
CA HIS A 90 -24.48 8.99 -2.31
C HIS A 90 -23.43 8.18 -3.07
N ARG A 91 -23.39 8.35 -4.39
CA ARG A 91 -22.40 7.66 -5.24
C ARG A 91 -20.97 8.08 -4.87
N SER A 92 -20.06 7.11 -4.92
CA SER A 92 -18.65 7.26 -4.59
C SER A 92 -18.41 7.71 -3.14
N ALA A 93 -19.19 7.17 -2.20
CA ALA A 93 -19.08 7.53 -0.79
C ALA A 93 -18.99 6.30 0.13
N TRP A 94 -18.25 6.45 1.22
CA TRP A 94 -18.35 5.58 2.38
C TRP A 94 -19.58 5.96 3.18
N VAL A 95 -20.50 5.01 3.39
CA VAL A 95 -21.79 5.25 4.06
C VAL A 95 -22.05 4.23 5.16
N LEU A 96 -22.68 4.70 6.24
CA LEU A 96 -23.30 3.88 7.27
C LEU A 96 -24.81 3.94 7.08
N GLU A 97 -25.39 2.87 6.58
CA GLU A 97 -26.83 2.77 6.39
C GLU A 97 -27.58 2.69 7.72
N PRO A 98 -28.81 3.22 7.82
CA PRO A 98 -29.62 3.09 9.01
C PRO A 98 -29.83 1.61 9.37
N GLY A 99 -29.74 1.29 10.66
CA GLY A 99 -30.02 -0.05 11.15
C GLY A 99 -29.27 -0.40 12.42
N THR A 100 -29.46 -1.65 12.85
CA THR A 100 -28.78 -2.21 14.00
C THR A 100 -27.51 -2.94 13.56
N TYR A 101 -26.41 -2.56 14.19
CA TYR A 101 -25.08 -3.10 13.96
C TYR A 101 -24.71 -3.96 15.16
N ARG A 102 -24.70 -5.27 14.97
CA ARG A 102 -24.43 -6.25 16.03
C ARG A 102 -22.98 -6.66 16.00
N LEU A 103 -22.33 -6.60 17.16
CA LEU A 103 -20.97 -7.08 17.35
C LEU A 103 -20.97 -8.47 17.96
N PHE A 104 -20.16 -9.36 17.41
CA PHE A 104 -19.98 -10.74 17.87
C PHE A 104 -18.54 -10.95 18.29
N VAL A 105 -18.29 -11.57 19.43
CA VAL A 105 -16.94 -11.79 19.97
C VAL A 105 -16.77 -13.27 20.27
N GLY A 106 -15.65 -13.85 19.87
CA GLY A 106 -15.30 -15.22 20.21
C GLY A 106 -13.90 -15.58 19.73
N PRO A 107 -13.55 -16.87 19.70
CA PRO A 107 -12.23 -17.33 19.27
C PRO A 107 -12.06 -17.46 17.74
N ASP A 108 -13.17 -17.47 17.00
CA ASP A 108 -13.22 -17.44 15.54
C ASP A 108 -14.62 -17.02 15.08
N VAL A 109 -14.75 -16.74 13.78
CA VAL A 109 -15.99 -16.25 13.15
C VAL A 109 -17.22 -17.16 13.34
N ARG A 110 -17.04 -18.48 13.54
CA ARG A 110 -18.14 -19.44 13.70
C ARG A 110 -18.57 -19.62 15.15
N ARG A 111 -17.64 -19.41 16.10
CA ARG A 111 -17.88 -19.49 17.55
C ARG A 111 -18.03 -18.12 18.21
N ALA A 112 -18.14 -17.05 17.44
CA ALA A 112 -18.36 -15.71 17.95
C ALA A 112 -19.82 -15.54 18.42
N GLU A 113 -19.98 -15.06 19.66
CA GLU A 113 -21.28 -14.85 20.30
C GLU A 113 -21.64 -13.36 20.35
N PRO A 114 -22.94 -12.99 20.35
CA PRO A 114 -23.35 -11.60 20.49
C PRO A 114 -22.72 -10.93 21.73
N ALA A 115 -22.04 -9.82 21.51
CA ALA A 115 -21.37 -9.03 22.55
C ALA A 115 -22.14 -7.74 22.87
N GLY A 116 -22.79 -7.16 21.86
CA GLY A 116 -23.62 -5.97 21.99
C GLY A 116 -23.99 -5.41 20.63
N GLU A 117 -24.73 -4.31 20.63
CA GLU A 117 -25.20 -3.68 19.40
C GLU A 117 -25.20 -2.17 19.51
N THR A 118 -25.10 -1.51 18.36
CA THR A 118 -25.24 -0.07 18.21
C THR A 118 -26.24 0.22 17.10
N VAL A 119 -26.96 1.33 17.21
CA VAL A 119 -28.00 1.72 16.24
C VAL A 119 -27.53 2.95 15.50
N VAL A 120 -27.60 2.89 14.17
CA VAL A 120 -27.45 4.05 13.29
C VAL A 120 -28.87 4.45 12.88
N PRO A 121 -29.42 5.57 13.38
CA PRO A 121 -30.84 5.92 13.16
C PRO A 121 -31.12 6.45 11.76
N GLU A 122 -30.12 7.06 11.12
CA GLU A 122 -30.21 7.66 9.79
C GLU A 122 -28.92 7.43 9.01
N LEU A 123 -28.99 7.52 7.68
CA LEU A 123 -27.85 7.32 6.79
C LEU A 123 -26.77 8.36 7.12
N ARG A 124 -25.55 7.90 7.41
CA ARG A 124 -24.40 8.78 7.61
C ARG A 124 -23.42 8.63 6.46
N VAL A 125 -23.11 9.72 5.77
CA VAL A 125 -21.96 9.76 4.86
C VAL A 125 -20.70 9.93 5.71
N VAL A 126 -19.87 8.89 5.75
CA VAL A 126 -18.60 8.87 6.47
C VAL A 126 -17.54 9.66 5.70
N ALA A 127 -17.48 9.46 4.39
CA ALA A 127 -16.63 10.24 3.50
C ALA A 127 -17.22 10.25 2.09
N GLN A 128 -17.37 11.44 1.51
CA GLN A 128 -17.66 11.60 0.09
C GLN A 128 -16.33 11.61 -0.67
N LEU A 129 -16.16 10.67 -1.60
CA LEU A 129 -14.99 10.56 -2.46
C LEU A 129 -15.42 10.79 -3.92
N GLU A 130 -14.56 10.39 -4.86
CA GLU A 130 -14.83 10.41 -6.29
C GLU A 130 -14.70 9.01 -6.90
N GLU A 131 -15.33 8.80 -8.07
CA GLU A 131 -15.21 7.55 -8.83
C GLU A 131 -13.75 7.34 -9.25
N VAL A 132 -13.17 6.20 -8.90
CA VAL A 132 -11.81 5.81 -9.31
C VAL A 132 -11.78 4.39 -9.85
N ALA A 133 -10.91 4.17 -10.83
CA ALA A 133 -10.61 2.85 -11.38
C ALA A 133 -11.87 2.08 -11.81
N ALA A 134 -12.92 2.77 -12.26
CA ALA A 134 -14.17 2.15 -12.62
C ALA A 134 -14.03 1.29 -13.89
N VAL A 135 -14.85 0.25 -13.99
CA VAL A 135 -14.82 -0.71 -15.11
C VAL A 135 -15.27 0.00 -16.39
N ARG A 136 -14.50 -0.09 -17.46
CA ARG A 136 -14.91 0.51 -18.74
C ARG A 136 -16.18 -0.17 -19.29
N PRO A 137 -17.10 0.57 -19.95
CA PRO A 137 -18.35 0.01 -20.47
C PRO A 137 -18.18 -1.25 -21.34
N GLU A 138 -17.14 -1.30 -22.17
CA GLU A 138 -16.82 -2.45 -23.03
C GLU A 138 -16.37 -3.71 -22.27
N ALA A 139 -16.03 -3.57 -20.98
CA ALA A 139 -15.58 -4.65 -20.10
C ALA A 139 -16.58 -4.93 -18.96
N ALA A 140 -17.83 -4.46 -19.09
CA ALA A 140 -18.88 -4.64 -18.11
C ALA A 140 -19.08 -6.12 -17.73
N PHE A 141 -19.38 -6.36 -16.45
CA PHE A 141 -19.64 -7.69 -15.90
C PHE A 141 -20.61 -7.60 -14.71
N GLU A 142 -21.07 -8.76 -14.23
CA GLU A 142 -21.94 -8.85 -13.06
C GLU A 142 -21.16 -9.27 -11.81
N ARG A 143 -21.50 -8.70 -10.66
CA ARG A 143 -20.97 -9.10 -9.35
C ARG A 143 -22.02 -9.87 -8.55
N MET A 144 -21.54 -10.66 -7.59
CA MET A 144 -22.42 -11.27 -6.61
C MET A 144 -23.09 -10.20 -5.73
N THR A 145 -24.36 -10.38 -5.43
CA THR A 145 -25.16 -9.61 -4.48
C THR A 145 -26.02 -10.56 -3.65
N LEU A 146 -26.69 -10.04 -2.63
CA LEU A 146 -27.57 -10.83 -1.77
C LEU A 146 -29.03 -10.61 -2.15
N ARG A 147 -29.71 -11.67 -2.57
CA ARG A 147 -31.17 -11.71 -2.66
C ARG A 147 -31.72 -12.36 -1.41
N ARG A 148 -32.80 -11.81 -0.85
CA ARG A 148 -33.54 -12.45 0.24
C ARG A 148 -34.89 -12.92 -0.24
N GLU A 149 -35.19 -14.17 0.05
CA GLU A 149 -36.51 -14.76 -0.18
C GLU A 149 -37.49 -14.34 0.93
N ALA A 150 -38.78 -14.60 0.73
CA ALA A 150 -39.84 -14.17 1.64
C ALA A 150 -39.74 -14.76 3.06
N ASP A 151 -39.02 -15.87 3.23
CA ASP A 151 -38.73 -16.52 4.51
C ASP A 151 -37.48 -15.95 5.22
N GLY A 152 -36.83 -14.95 4.63
CA GLY A 152 -35.61 -14.33 5.14
C GLY A 152 -34.31 -15.04 4.73
N ALA A 153 -34.39 -16.16 4.01
CA ALA A 153 -33.21 -16.88 3.52
C ALA A 153 -32.44 -16.00 2.52
N ALA A 154 -31.12 -15.89 2.71
CA ALA A 154 -30.23 -15.18 1.80
C ALA A 154 -29.68 -16.15 0.75
N THR A 155 -29.85 -15.83 -0.52
CA THR A 155 -29.29 -16.54 -1.66
C THR A 155 -28.35 -15.62 -2.45
N VAL A 156 -27.36 -16.22 -3.13
CA VAL A 156 -26.48 -15.48 -4.02
C VAL A 156 -27.27 -15.11 -5.27
N ALA A 157 -27.29 -13.81 -5.58
CA ALA A 157 -27.78 -13.27 -6.84
C ALA A 157 -26.66 -12.51 -7.54
N PHE A 158 -26.95 -11.96 -8.72
CA PHE A 158 -26.00 -11.19 -9.51
C PHE A 158 -26.61 -9.85 -9.93
N GLU A 159 -25.78 -8.81 -9.97
CA GLU A 159 -26.14 -7.46 -10.43
C GLU A 159 -25.01 -6.88 -11.28
N ALA A 160 -25.36 -5.99 -12.21
CA ALA A 160 -24.38 -5.31 -13.05
C ALA A 160 -23.47 -4.40 -12.21
N VAL A 161 -22.16 -4.44 -12.49
CA VAL A 161 -21.18 -3.52 -11.90
C VAL A 161 -21.30 -2.14 -12.58
N PRO A 162 -21.31 -1.03 -11.81
CA PRO A 162 -21.27 0.31 -12.38
C PRO A 162 -20.06 0.50 -13.28
N THR A 163 -20.28 1.06 -14.46
CA THR A 163 -19.21 1.36 -15.43
C THR A 163 -18.71 2.80 -15.28
N ALA A 164 -17.51 3.05 -15.76
CA ALA A 164 -16.86 4.36 -15.72
C ALA A 164 -17.75 5.47 -16.32
N THR A 165 -17.79 6.60 -15.62
CA THR A 165 -18.50 7.82 -16.02
C THR A 165 -17.59 9.05 -16.03
N VAL A 166 -16.41 8.96 -15.41
CA VAL A 166 -15.42 10.04 -15.35
C VAL A 166 -14.53 10.06 -16.58
N ASP A 167 -14.29 11.25 -17.11
CA ASP A 167 -13.22 11.51 -18.08
C ASP A 167 -11.87 11.62 -17.36
N LEU A 168 -11.10 10.52 -17.35
CA LEU A 168 -9.80 10.46 -16.70
C LEU A 168 -8.80 11.45 -17.32
N LYS A 169 -8.88 11.68 -18.63
CA LYS A 169 -7.99 12.62 -19.33
C LYS A 169 -8.20 14.03 -18.78
N GLN A 170 -9.46 14.46 -18.70
CA GLN A 170 -9.79 15.79 -18.19
C GLN A 170 -9.39 15.93 -16.71
N ARG A 171 -9.66 14.90 -15.88
CA ARG A 171 -9.21 14.87 -14.47
C ARG A 171 -7.71 15.11 -14.36
N ILE A 172 -6.90 14.45 -15.19
CA ILE A 172 -5.44 14.60 -15.16
C ILE A 172 -5.03 16.02 -15.55
N LEU A 173 -5.60 16.58 -16.62
CA LEU A 173 -5.30 17.93 -17.10
C LEU A 173 -5.64 19.00 -16.05
N ASP A 174 -6.78 18.86 -15.37
CA ASP A 174 -7.23 19.79 -14.32
C ASP A 174 -6.35 19.74 -13.05
N ARG A 175 -5.58 18.66 -12.89
CA ARG A 175 -4.77 18.36 -11.69
C ARG A 175 -3.27 18.33 -12.00
N LEU A 176 -2.84 18.92 -13.12
CA LEU A 176 -1.43 19.04 -13.44
C LEU A 176 -0.71 19.87 -12.36
N PRO A 177 0.42 19.38 -11.82
CA PRO A 177 1.15 20.08 -10.78
C PRO A 177 1.82 21.34 -11.35
N ALA A 178 1.81 22.41 -10.57
CA ALA A 178 2.59 23.60 -10.88
C ALA A 178 4.09 23.28 -10.82
N ALA A 179 4.87 23.87 -11.74
CA ALA A 179 6.32 23.78 -11.70
C ALA A 179 6.91 24.74 -10.66
N VAL A 180 8.04 24.35 -10.09
CA VAL A 180 8.97 25.24 -9.39
C VAL A 180 9.86 25.90 -10.42
N ASP A 181 9.97 27.22 -10.37
CA ASP A 181 10.79 27.96 -11.32
C ASP A 181 12.28 27.58 -11.19
N PRO A 182 12.97 27.22 -12.29
CA PRO A 182 14.38 26.88 -12.25
C PRO A 182 15.25 28.05 -11.79
N VAL A 183 16.29 27.75 -11.02
CA VAL A 183 17.30 28.70 -10.52
C VAL A 183 18.69 28.15 -10.88
N GLU A 184 19.55 29.01 -11.43
CA GLU A 184 20.96 28.65 -11.65
C GLU A 184 21.72 28.72 -10.31
N ASP A 185 21.87 27.58 -9.66
CA ASP A 185 22.66 27.45 -8.43
C ASP A 185 23.44 26.13 -8.41
N ASP A 186 24.74 26.20 -8.75
CA ASP A 186 25.64 25.05 -8.69
C ASP A 186 26.13 24.70 -7.28
N SER A 187 25.88 25.57 -6.30
CA SER A 187 26.27 25.35 -4.91
C SER A 187 25.23 24.58 -4.11
N ALA A 188 23.97 24.57 -4.56
CA ALA A 188 22.89 23.83 -3.94
C ALA A 188 23.25 22.34 -3.78
N SER A 189 23.18 21.86 -2.54
CA SER A 189 23.55 20.50 -2.17
C SER A 189 22.46 19.85 -1.33
N PHE A 190 22.24 18.55 -1.56
CA PHE A 190 21.27 17.79 -0.76
C PHE A 190 21.65 17.71 0.72
N THR A 191 22.93 17.87 1.08
CA THR A 191 23.34 18.01 2.48
C THR A 191 22.69 19.21 3.17
N GLN A 192 22.49 20.32 2.45
CA GLN A 192 21.81 21.50 2.99
C GLN A 192 20.31 21.24 3.22
N VAL A 193 19.71 20.33 2.43
CA VAL A 193 18.33 19.87 2.65
C VAL A 193 18.23 19.00 3.90
N LEU A 194 19.24 18.16 4.15
CA LEU A 194 19.30 17.30 5.32
C LEU A 194 19.54 18.08 6.63
N ASP A 195 20.39 19.12 6.60
CA ASP A 195 20.66 19.96 7.78
C ASP A 195 19.65 21.11 7.98
N GLY A 196 18.72 21.30 7.04
CA GLY A 196 17.66 22.30 7.09
C GLY A 196 18.08 23.72 6.68
N SER A 197 19.29 23.92 6.16
CA SER A 197 19.75 25.21 5.64
C SER A 197 19.22 25.53 4.23
N LEU A 198 18.64 24.55 3.53
CA LEU A 198 17.99 24.72 2.23
C LEU A 198 16.66 23.95 2.19
N GLU A 199 15.57 24.61 1.80
CA GLU A 199 14.30 23.93 1.58
C GLU A 199 14.38 22.96 0.40
N LEU A 200 13.65 21.83 0.47
CA LEU A 200 13.65 20.82 -0.60
C LEU A 200 13.23 21.42 -1.95
N ASP A 201 12.27 22.35 -1.94
CA ASP A 201 11.84 23.09 -3.13
C ASP A 201 12.95 23.92 -3.77
N ALA A 202 13.77 24.57 -2.95
CA ALA A 202 14.90 25.35 -3.43
C ALA A 202 16.00 24.46 -4.02
N PHE A 203 16.23 23.28 -3.45
CA PHE A 203 17.12 22.29 -4.06
C PHE A 203 16.58 21.78 -5.40
N ILE A 204 15.27 21.51 -5.49
CA ILE A 204 14.62 21.10 -6.75
C ILE A 204 14.73 22.20 -7.81
N ALA A 205 14.55 23.47 -7.43
CA ALA A 205 14.71 24.60 -8.35
C ALA A 205 16.10 24.64 -8.99
N ALA A 206 17.14 24.18 -8.27
CA ALA A 206 18.52 24.16 -8.73
C ALA A 206 18.91 22.95 -9.60
N LEU A 207 18.01 21.98 -9.76
CA LEU A 207 18.26 20.77 -10.57
C LEU A 207 17.82 20.97 -12.04
N ALA A 208 18.52 20.28 -12.95
CA ALA A 208 18.15 20.29 -14.37
C ALA A 208 17.09 19.23 -14.70
N PRO A 209 16.35 19.37 -15.81
CA PRO A 209 15.41 18.35 -16.28
C PRO A 209 16.01 16.93 -16.38
N GLU A 210 17.28 16.81 -16.77
CA GLU A 210 18.00 15.55 -16.84
C GLU A 210 18.19 14.89 -15.46
N ASP A 211 18.33 15.69 -14.41
CA ASP A 211 18.43 15.22 -13.02
C ASP A 211 17.07 14.67 -12.56
N PHE A 212 15.95 15.33 -12.91
CA PHE A 212 14.61 14.80 -12.61
C PHE A 212 14.33 13.50 -13.36
N ALA A 213 14.72 13.41 -14.64
CA ALA A 213 14.62 12.17 -15.40
C ALA A 213 15.47 11.07 -14.74
N ALA A 214 16.71 11.37 -14.32
CA ALA A 214 17.56 10.41 -13.64
C ALA A 214 16.98 9.90 -12.32
N LEU A 215 16.40 10.78 -11.49
CA LEU A 215 15.72 10.41 -10.25
C LEU A 215 14.50 9.51 -10.48
N ALA A 216 13.91 9.54 -11.68
CA ALA A 216 12.79 8.69 -12.04
C ALA A 216 13.19 7.26 -12.45
N TYR A 217 14.48 6.92 -12.52
CA TYR A 217 14.96 5.57 -12.84
C TYR A 217 15.83 5.00 -11.72
N GLY A 218 15.80 3.67 -11.56
CA GLY A 218 16.89 2.98 -10.87
C GLY A 218 18.18 2.96 -11.70
N ASP A 219 19.26 2.43 -11.11
CA ASP A 219 20.62 2.33 -11.68
C ASP A 219 20.76 1.31 -12.84
N VAL A 220 19.66 1.04 -13.57
CA VAL A 220 19.46 0.12 -14.71
C VAL A 220 19.59 -1.37 -14.45
N THR A 221 20.52 -1.84 -13.62
CA THR A 221 20.71 -3.27 -13.35
C THR A 221 20.25 -3.68 -11.95
N MET A 222 19.76 -4.91 -11.84
CA MET A 222 19.79 -5.63 -10.57
C MET A 222 21.26 -5.88 -10.20
N ASP A 223 21.57 -5.99 -8.90
CA ASP A 223 22.95 -6.03 -8.41
C ASP A 223 23.75 -4.78 -8.79
N SER A 224 23.18 -3.60 -8.50
CA SER A 224 23.83 -2.32 -8.77
C SER A 224 25.18 -2.24 -8.05
N PRO A 225 26.24 -1.75 -8.71
CA PRO A 225 27.56 -1.57 -8.10
C PRO A 225 27.59 -0.45 -7.04
N LEU A 226 26.51 0.32 -6.90
CA LEU A 226 26.40 1.40 -5.90
C LEU A 226 26.13 0.89 -4.48
N GLY A 227 25.81 -0.40 -4.32
CA GLY A 227 25.38 -0.98 -3.05
C GLY A 227 25.98 -2.34 -2.72
N ALA A 228 25.41 -2.99 -1.72
CA ALA A 228 25.80 -4.33 -1.31
C ALA A 228 25.60 -5.35 -2.44
N ALA A 229 26.57 -6.24 -2.64
CA ALA A 229 26.51 -7.26 -3.68
C ALA A 229 25.27 -8.16 -3.49
N GLY A 230 24.59 -8.46 -4.59
CA GLY A 230 23.32 -9.19 -4.63
C GLY A 230 22.07 -8.34 -4.39
N ASN A 231 22.18 -7.00 -4.35
CA ASN A 231 21.02 -6.12 -4.17
C ASN A 231 20.00 -6.23 -5.32
N ALA A 232 18.76 -5.85 -5.05
CA ALA A 232 17.70 -5.86 -6.06
C ALA A 232 17.81 -4.67 -7.04
N GLY A 233 18.48 -3.59 -6.63
CA GLY A 233 18.72 -2.39 -7.42
C GLY A 233 18.99 -1.19 -6.53
N ALA A 234 19.31 -0.05 -7.15
CA ALA A 234 19.50 1.22 -6.46
C ALA A 234 18.66 2.32 -7.10
N LEU A 235 18.29 3.35 -6.32
CA LEU A 235 17.57 4.54 -6.79
C LEU A 235 18.08 5.82 -6.11
N GLY A 236 17.69 6.99 -6.59
CA GLY A 236 18.17 8.28 -6.07
C GLY A 236 19.44 8.74 -6.77
N GLY A 237 20.56 8.80 -6.05
CA GLY A 237 21.89 9.20 -6.55
C GLY A 237 22.54 8.21 -7.53
N VAL A 238 21.83 7.83 -8.59
CA VAL A 238 22.28 6.81 -9.57
C VAL A 238 23.24 7.39 -10.62
N THR A 239 23.24 8.70 -10.84
CA THR A 239 24.23 9.38 -11.70
C THR A 239 25.35 10.01 -10.89
N GLU A 240 26.52 10.20 -11.51
CA GLU A 240 27.64 10.91 -10.90
C GLU A 240 27.25 12.35 -10.51
N ARG A 241 26.58 13.07 -11.42
CA ARG A 241 26.05 14.43 -11.19
C ARG A 241 25.17 14.53 -9.95
N LEU A 242 24.22 13.60 -9.75
CA LEU A 242 23.38 13.58 -8.54
C LEU A 242 24.21 13.34 -7.27
N ARG A 243 25.22 12.48 -7.33
CA ARG A 243 26.13 12.21 -6.20
C ARG A 243 27.06 13.37 -5.89
N GLU A 244 27.52 14.11 -6.89
CA GLU A 244 28.28 15.36 -6.71
C GLU A 244 27.43 16.41 -5.96
N ARG A 245 26.12 16.45 -6.25
CA ARG A 245 25.12 17.23 -5.50
C ARG A 245 24.74 16.63 -4.13
N ARG A 246 25.43 15.57 -3.70
CA ARG A 246 25.25 14.85 -2.42
C ARG A 246 23.93 14.10 -2.27
N VAL A 247 23.22 13.82 -3.36
CA VAL A 247 22.06 12.92 -3.31
C VAL A 247 22.57 11.48 -3.14
N PRO A 248 22.17 10.77 -2.07
CA PRO A 248 22.61 9.39 -1.85
C PRO A 248 21.89 8.41 -2.79
N ALA A 249 22.54 7.30 -3.12
CA ALA A 249 21.90 6.17 -3.78
C ALA A 249 21.30 5.23 -2.71
N ALA A 250 19.99 5.01 -2.70
CA ALA A 250 19.36 4.07 -1.79
C ALA A 250 19.39 2.65 -2.34
N ILE A 251 19.80 1.68 -1.53
CA ILE A 251 19.93 0.27 -1.94
C ILE A 251 18.67 -0.51 -1.57
N THR A 252 18.11 -1.20 -2.56
CA THR A 252 16.90 -2.01 -2.39
C THR A 252 17.23 -3.49 -2.32
N THR A 253 16.52 -4.23 -1.46
CA THR A 253 16.71 -5.68 -1.30
C THR A 253 15.39 -6.40 -1.13
N ASP A 254 15.20 -7.53 -1.82
CA ASP A 254 14.24 -8.54 -1.37
C ASP A 254 14.70 -9.10 -0.01
N GLY A 255 13.86 -9.75 0.79
CA GLY A 255 12.41 -9.79 0.69
C GLY A 255 11.77 -10.08 2.05
N PRO A 256 10.45 -10.34 2.07
CA PRO A 256 9.69 -10.50 3.32
C PRO A 256 10.21 -11.57 4.28
N SER A 257 10.85 -12.63 3.77
CA SER A 257 11.36 -13.75 4.58
C SER A 257 12.85 -13.66 4.89
N GLY A 258 13.49 -12.50 4.73
CA GLY A 258 14.92 -12.30 4.96
C GLY A 258 15.59 -11.52 3.84
N ILE A 259 16.70 -10.86 4.14
CA ILE A 259 17.41 -10.02 3.16
C ILE A 259 18.14 -10.91 2.15
N ARG A 260 17.83 -10.74 0.87
CA ARG A 260 18.48 -11.39 -0.25
C ARG A 260 19.67 -10.54 -0.69
N LEU A 261 20.86 -10.98 -0.31
CA LEU A 261 22.14 -10.41 -0.72
C LEU A 261 23.13 -11.56 -0.98
N SER A 262 24.27 -11.24 -1.58
CA SER A 262 25.43 -12.14 -1.67
C SER A 262 26.18 -12.21 -0.33
N ALA A 263 25.45 -12.46 0.75
CA ALA A 263 25.92 -12.53 2.13
C ALA A 263 25.00 -13.44 2.96
N TYR A 264 25.48 -13.94 4.10
CA TYR A 264 24.60 -14.60 5.07
C TYR A 264 23.65 -13.58 5.70
N ALA A 265 22.37 -13.97 5.77
CA ALA A 265 21.28 -13.22 6.37
C ALA A 265 20.31 -14.20 7.06
N SER A 266 19.46 -13.67 7.92
CA SER A 266 18.49 -14.44 8.69
C SER A 266 17.33 -14.89 7.79
N LEU A 267 16.99 -16.19 7.83
CA LEU A 267 15.80 -16.73 7.17
C LEU A 267 14.63 -16.69 8.14
N LEU A 268 13.58 -15.97 7.75
CA LEU A 268 12.44 -15.63 8.60
C LEU A 268 11.20 -16.48 8.22
N PRO A 269 10.23 -16.67 9.15
CA PRO A 269 8.94 -17.24 8.80
C PRO A 269 8.25 -16.45 7.67
N CYS A 270 7.48 -17.14 6.83
CA CYS A 270 6.75 -16.48 5.75
C CYS A 270 5.58 -15.62 6.27
N GLY A 271 5.05 -14.73 5.43
CA GLY A 271 3.96 -13.81 5.78
C GLY A 271 2.73 -14.52 6.37
N THR A 272 2.34 -15.67 5.80
CA THR A 272 1.20 -16.43 6.32
C THR A 272 1.45 -16.98 7.73
N ALA A 273 2.70 -17.36 8.05
CA ALA A 273 3.07 -17.82 9.39
C ALA A 273 3.04 -16.66 10.39
N LEU A 274 3.54 -15.47 10.00
CA LEU A 274 3.43 -14.25 10.81
C LEU A 274 1.98 -13.87 11.06
N ALA A 275 1.12 -13.92 10.03
CA ALA A 275 -0.30 -13.63 10.16
C ALA A 275 -1.02 -14.62 11.09
N SER A 276 -0.62 -15.89 11.06
CA SER A 276 -1.19 -16.93 11.92
C SER A 276 -0.90 -16.70 13.41
N THR A 277 0.07 -15.85 13.76
CA THR A 277 0.29 -15.41 15.16
C THR A 277 -0.80 -14.46 15.64
N TRP A 278 -1.38 -13.66 14.73
CA TRP A 278 -2.08 -12.39 14.92
C TRP A 278 -1.58 -11.50 16.07
N ASP A 279 -0.26 -11.49 16.23
CA ASP A 279 0.45 -10.79 17.29
C ASP A 279 1.14 -9.56 16.70
N ILE A 280 0.43 -8.44 16.70
CA ILE A 280 0.92 -7.19 16.11
C ILE A 280 2.22 -6.71 16.79
N PRO A 281 2.31 -6.65 18.14
CA PRO A 281 3.55 -6.27 18.81
C PRO A 281 4.73 -7.18 18.44
N ALA A 282 4.54 -8.51 18.45
CA ALA A 282 5.62 -9.43 18.13
C ALA A 282 6.10 -9.29 16.68
N VAL A 283 5.19 -9.07 15.73
CA VAL A 283 5.56 -8.83 14.31
C VAL A 283 6.32 -7.51 14.15
N GLN A 284 5.94 -6.47 14.89
CA GLN A 284 6.65 -5.19 14.85
C GLN A 284 8.06 -5.28 15.44
N GLU A 285 8.23 -5.95 16.59
CA GLU A 285 9.54 -6.21 17.19
C GLU A 285 10.43 -7.02 16.25
N PHE A 286 9.87 -8.08 15.66
CA PHE A 286 10.56 -8.91 14.68
C PHE A 286 11.01 -8.12 13.44
N ALA A 287 10.17 -7.22 12.95
CA ALA A 287 10.48 -6.37 11.82
C ALA A 287 11.56 -5.31 12.14
N ALA A 288 11.65 -4.83 13.39
CA ALA A 288 12.75 -3.96 13.83
C ALA A 288 14.10 -4.69 13.79
N LEU A 289 14.16 -5.94 14.27
CA LEU A 289 15.36 -6.78 14.18
C LEU A 289 15.78 -7.03 12.72
N HIS A 290 14.81 -7.22 11.83
CA HIS A 290 15.08 -7.32 10.39
C HIS A 290 15.68 -6.02 9.84
N GLY A 291 15.18 -4.86 10.28
CA GLY A 291 15.72 -3.54 9.96
C GLY A 291 17.16 -3.33 10.47
N GLU A 292 17.50 -3.82 11.66
CA GLU A 292 18.88 -3.78 12.18
C GLU A 292 19.83 -4.60 11.29
N GLU A 293 19.40 -5.79 10.83
CA GLU A 293 20.17 -6.59 9.88
C GLU A 293 20.34 -5.85 8.54
N MET A 294 19.33 -5.08 8.08
CA MET A 294 19.46 -4.26 6.87
C MET A 294 20.59 -3.24 6.98
N ILE A 295 20.66 -2.53 8.11
CA ILE A 295 21.73 -1.56 8.38
C ILE A 295 23.10 -2.25 8.35
N ALA A 296 23.23 -3.38 9.04
CA ALA A 296 24.48 -4.14 9.10
C ALA A 296 24.94 -4.67 7.73
N LYS A 297 24.02 -4.83 6.77
CA LYS A 297 24.28 -5.39 5.44
C LYS A 297 24.24 -4.36 4.31
N GLY A 298 24.07 -3.07 4.62
CA GLY A 298 24.05 -2.00 3.62
C GLY A 298 22.79 -1.99 2.74
N SER A 299 21.64 -2.38 3.31
CA SER A 299 20.32 -2.23 2.68
C SER A 299 19.57 -1.03 3.27
N ASP A 300 18.92 -0.26 2.39
CA ASP A 300 18.20 0.97 2.76
C ASP A 300 16.67 0.84 2.59
N MET A 301 16.22 -0.03 1.67
CA MET A 301 14.81 -0.29 1.39
C MET A 301 14.55 -1.79 1.26
N LEU A 302 13.71 -2.33 2.15
CA LEU A 302 13.24 -3.70 2.10
C LEU A 302 11.99 -3.79 1.23
N LEU A 303 12.00 -4.66 0.22
CA LEU A 303 10.86 -4.92 -0.67
C LEU A 303 9.83 -5.82 0.03
N SER A 304 9.25 -5.30 1.12
CA SER A 304 8.41 -5.97 2.10
C SER A 304 7.50 -4.96 2.82
N PRO A 305 6.33 -5.36 3.32
CA PRO A 305 5.72 -6.69 3.21
C PRO A 305 5.02 -6.95 1.88
N GLY A 306 4.96 -8.23 1.48
CA GLY A 306 3.93 -8.69 0.55
C GLY A 306 2.58 -8.70 1.28
N MET A 307 1.56 -8.04 0.73
CA MET A 307 0.28 -7.84 1.40
C MET A 307 -0.94 -7.87 0.46
N ASN A 308 -0.83 -8.56 -0.68
CA ASN A 308 -2.00 -8.81 -1.51
C ASN A 308 -2.95 -9.80 -0.81
N ILE A 309 -4.26 -9.60 -0.96
CA ILE A 309 -5.30 -10.47 -0.38
C ILE A 309 -5.17 -11.92 -0.91
N HIS A 310 -5.37 -12.90 -0.05
CA HIS A 310 -5.54 -14.31 -0.45
C HIS A 310 -6.90 -14.51 -1.12
N ARG A 311 -7.06 -14.02 -2.36
CA ARG A 311 -8.31 -14.13 -3.13
C ARG A 311 -8.66 -15.59 -3.42
N ASP A 312 -7.66 -16.39 -3.74
CA ASP A 312 -7.78 -17.80 -4.10
C ASP A 312 -6.63 -18.57 -3.46
N PRO A 313 -6.87 -19.76 -2.87
CA PRO A 313 -5.83 -20.55 -2.23
C PRO A 313 -4.71 -21.00 -3.19
N LEU A 314 -4.95 -21.02 -4.50
CA LEU A 314 -3.99 -21.47 -5.52
C LEU A 314 -2.99 -20.41 -5.97
N CYS A 315 -3.08 -19.17 -5.47
CA CYS A 315 -2.09 -18.15 -5.78
C CYS A 315 -0.71 -18.56 -5.23
N GLY A 316 0.28 -18.71 -6.11
CA GLY A 316 1.62 -19.20 -5.78
C GLY A 316 2.41 -18.31 -4.81
N ARG A 317 1.97 -17.07 -4.57
CA ARG A 317 2.60 -16.12 -3.64
C ARG A 317 1.83 -15.90 -2.34
N ASN A 318 0.75 -16.65 -2.08
CA ASN A 318 0.04 -16.56 -0.80
C ASN A 318 1.00 -16.71 0.40
N PHE A 319 2.04 -17.54 0.29
CA PHE A 319 2.98 -17.76 1.40
C PHE A 319 3.62 -16.46 1.93
N GLU A 320 3.93 -15.48 1.07
CA GLU A 320 4.55 -14.21 1.47
C GLU A 320 3.53 -13.12 1.82
N TYR A 321 2.24 -13.38 1.55
CA TYR A 321 1.12 -12.51 1.92
C TYR A 321 0.53 -12.93 3.28
N PHE A 322 -0.43 -12.16 3.79
CA PHE A 322 -0.96 -12.34 5.14
C PHE A 322 -2.25 -13.15 5.22
N ALA A 323 -3.34 -12.65 4.63
CA ALA A 323 -4.67 -13.22 4.84
C ALA A 323 -5.65 -12.91 3.69
N GLU A 324 -6.83 -13.53 3.75
CA GLU A 324 -7.99 -13.18 2.93
C GLU A 324 -8.73 -11.93 3.45
N ASP A 325 -8.47 -11.54 4.71
CA ASP A 325 -9.11 -10.42 5.39
C ASP A 325 -8.27 -9.13 5.30
N PRO A 326 -8.86 -8.00 4.88
CA PRO A 326 -8.13 -6.75 4.71
C PRO A 326 -7.72 -6.09 6.03
N LEU A 327 -8.47 -6.25 7.13
CA LEU A 327 -8.11 -5.67 8.41
C LEU A 327 -6.86 -6.34 8.97
N LEU A 328 -6.84 -7.68 9.01
CA LEU A 328 -5.67 -8.44 9.47
C LEU A 328 -4.45 -8.14 8.59
N THR A 329 -4.64 -8.13 7.27
CA THR A 329 -3.58 -7.79 6.29
C THR A 329 -3.03 -6.38 6.52
N GLY A 330 -3.90 -5.38 6.71
CA GLY A 330 -3.49 -4.00 6.95
C GLY A 330 -2.77 -3.79 8.28
N LYS A 331 -3.27 -4.39 9.37
CA LYS A 331 -2.64 -4.31 10.71
C LYS A 331 -1.25 -4.95 10.73
N LEU A 332 -1.08 -6.11 10.09
CA LEU A 332 0.24 -6.76 9.97
C LEU A 332 1.16 -5.98 9.05
N GLY A 333 0.63 -5.44 7.94
CA GLY A 333 1.37 -4.55 7.07
C GLY A 333 1.92 -3.34 7.82
N ALA A 334 1.08 -2.69 8.63
CA ALA A 334 1.47 -1.56 9.48
C ALA A 334 2.57 -1.95 10.49
N ALA A 335 2.44 -3.12 11.12
CA ALA A 335 3.43 -3.63 12.07
C ALA A 335 4.82 -3.80 11.44
N VAL A 336 4.89 -4.41 10.24
CA VAL A 336 6.16 -4.59 9.52
C VAL A 336 6.76 -3.24 9.14
N VAL A 337 5.96 -2.32 8.58
CA VAL A 337 6.42 -0.99 8.21
C VAL A 337 6.95 -0.22 9.42
N ALA A 338 6.19 -0.19 10.52
CA ALA A 338 6.58 0.51 11.74
C ALA A 338 7.87 -0.06 12.34
N GLY A 339 8.02 -1.39 12.38
CA GLY A 339 9.23 -2.04 12.89
C GLY A 339 10.46 -1.71 12.05
N VAL A 340 10.41 -1.96 10.74
CA VAL A 340 11.51 -1.65 9.80
C VAL A 340 11.88 -0.17 9.87
N GLN A 341 10.90 0.74 9.89
CA GLN A 341 11.16 2.18 9.90
C GLN A 341 11.63 2.73 11.24
N SER A 342 11.35 2.05 12.36
CA SER A 342 11.78 2.49 13.70
C SER A 342 13.30 2.54 13.89
N VAL A 343 14.05 1.82 13.06
CA VAL A 343 15.53 1.79 13.11
C VAL A 343 16.18 2.62 11.99
N GLY A 344 15.38 3.36 11.20
CA GLY A 344 15.87 4.35 10.24
C GLY A 344 16.05 3.85 8.80
N VAL A 345 15.66 2.63 8.48
CA VAL A 345 15.57 2.09 7.09
C VAL A 345 14.12 2.11 6.60
N SER A 346 13.86 1.77 5.33
CA SER A 346 12.51 1.83 4.74
C SER A 346 11.93 0.45 4.47
N ALA A 347 10.65 0.28 4.79
CA ALA A 347 9.83 -0.77 4.18
C ALA A 347 9.30 -0.31 2.82
N CYS A 348 8.86 -1.25 1.98
CA CYS A 348 8.23 -1.01 0.68
C CYS A 348 7.12 -2.06 0.47
N PRO A 349 5.92 -1.81 1.02
CA PRO A 349 4.79 -2.72 0.92
C PRO A 349 4.36 -2.95 -0.54
N LYS A 350 4.02 -4.20 -0.86
CA LYS A 350 3.81 -4.66 -2.24
C LYS A 350 2.71 -5.73 -2.36
N HIS A 351 2.07 -5.92 -3.50
CA HIS A 351 2.16 -5.14 -4.74
C HIS A 351 0.85 -4.38 -4.91
N TYR A 352 0.92 -3.06 -4.97
CA TYR A 352 -0.20 -2.17 -5.06
C TYR A 352 -0.73 -2.11 -6.51
N ALA A 353 -1.85 -2.73 -6.87
CA ALA A 353 -2.76 -3.56 -6.07
C ALA A 353 -3.23 -4.79 -6.87
N ALA A 354 -4.12 -5.59 -6.26
CA ALA A 354 -4.85 -6.69 -6.89
C ALA A 354 -3.99 -7.73 -7.67
N ASN A 355 -2.75 -7.97 -7.23
CA ASN A 355 -1.85 -8.97 -7.78
C ASN A 355 -2.04 -10.33 -7.10
N ASN A 356 -3.24 -10.90 -7.25
CA ASN A 356 -3.66 -12.10 -6.52
C ASN A 356 -3.56 -13.39 -7.36
N GLN A 357 -2.91 -13.35 -8.52
CA GLN A 357 -2.73 -14.50 -9.42
C GLN A 357 -1.38 -14.41 -10.13
N GLU A 358 -0.53 -15.42 -9.93
CA GLU A 358 0.79 -15.47 -10.55
C GLU A 358 0.76 -15.86 -12.03
N THR A 359 -0.16 -16.75 -12.40
CA THR A 359 -0.32 -17.17 -13.80
C THR A 359 -0.60 -15.94 -14.67
N ASN A 360 0.33 -15.66 -15.58
CA ASN A 360 0.25 -14.56 -16.53
C ASN A 360 0.20 -13.15 -15.88
N ARG A 361 0.78 -12.96 -14.69
CA ARG A 361 0.67 -11.72 -13.89
C ARG A 361 1.04 -10.42 -14.61
N ILE A 362 1.87 -10.46 -15.66
CA ILE A 362 2.27 -9.28 -16.45
C ILE A 362 1.14 -8.83 -17.41
N PHE A 363 0.28 -9.76 -17.83
CA PHE A 363 -0.77 -9.49 -18.83
C PHE A 363 -2.18 -9.73 -18.29
N SER A 364 -2.33 -10.29 -17.10
CA SER A 364 -3.63 -10.48 -16.47
C SER A 364 -4.31 -9.13 -16.20
N ASP A 365 -5.63 -9.13 -16.30
CA ASP A 365 -6.48 -7.97 -16.03
C ASP A 365 -7.46 -8.30 -14.91
N SER A 366 -7.19 -7.75 -13.73
CA SER A 366 -8.06 -7.85 -12.57
C SER A 366 -9.27 -6.93 -12.77
N ARG A 367 -10.35 -7.52 -13.29
CA ARG A 367 -11.65 -6.85 -13.45
C ARG A 367 -12.41 -6.86 -12.13
N VAL A 368 -12.59 -5.68 -11.54
CA VAL A 368 -13.06 -5.52 -10.17
C VAL A 368 -13.93 -4.26 -10.03
N SER A 369 -15.05 -4.35 -9.31
CA SER A 369 -15.88 -3.18 -8.99
C SER A 369 -15.13 -2.21 -8.07
N GLU A 370 -15.42 -0.91 -8.15
CA GLU A 370 -14.82 0.09 -7.27
C GLU A 370 -15.07 -0.25 -5.79
N ARG A 371 -16.28 -0.71 -5.45
CA ARG A 371 -16.60 -1.16 -4.09
C ARG A 371 -15.67 -2.27 -3.60
N ALA A 372 -15.50 -3.34 -4.37
CA ALA A 372 -14.61 -4.44 -3.98
C ALA A 372 -13.14 -3.99 -3.94
N LEU A 373 -12.73 -3.12 -4.87
CA LEU A 373 -11.40 -2.54 -4.89
C LEU A 373 -11.12 -1.78 -3.60
N ARG A 374 -12.03 -0.90 -3.18
CA ARG A 374 -11.91 -0.09 -1.94
C ARG A 374 -12.05 -0.91 -0.67
N GLU A 375 -13.08 -1.75 -0.55
CA GLU A 375 -13.37 -2.51 0.69
C GLU A 375 -12.40 -3.68 0.93
N ILE A 376 -11.85 -4.29 -0.13
CA ILE A 376 -11.02 -5.50 0.01
C ILE A 376 -9.57 -5.26 -0.40
N TYR A 377 -9.33 -4.87 -1.66
CA TYR A 377 -7.98 -4.94 -2.23
C TYR A 377 -7.10 -3.74 -1.86
N LEU A 378 -7.70 -2.57 -1.65
CA LEU A 378 -7.02 -1.35 -1.21
C LEU A 378 -7.09 -1.17 0.30
N ARG A 379 -8.11 -1.71 0.98
CA ARG A 379 -8.34 -1.50 2.42
C ARG A 379 -7.14 -1.87 3.30
N GLY A 380 -6.46 -2.97 2.98
CA GLY A 380 -5.22 -3.35 3.68
C GLY A 380 -4.12 -2.28 3.55
N PHE A 381 -3.93 -1.73 2.34
CA PHE A 381 -2.98 -0.64 2.09
C PHE A 381 -3.41 0.67 2.77
N GLU A 382 -4.71 1.00 2.78
CA GLU A 382 -5.25 2.18 3.44
C GLU A 382 -4.94 2.15 4.95
N ILE A 383 -5.24 1.03 5.61
CA ILE A 383 -4.97 0.82 7.03
C ILE A 383 -3.46 0.96 7.30
N MET A 384 -2.63 0.30 6.47
CA MET A 384 -1.18 0.34 6.60
C MET A 384 -0.63 1.77 6.43
N VAL A 385 -1.09 2.51 5.42
CA VAL A 385 -0.68 3.91 5.19
C VAL A 385 -1.07 4.78 6.38
N ARG A 386 -2.32 4.71 6.83
CA ARG A 386 -2.85 5.50 7.94
C ARG A 386 -2.12 5.24 9.26
N GLU A 387 -1.75 3.99 9.53
CA GLU A 387 -1.24 3.57 10.84
C GLU A 387 0.29 3.53 10.94
N SER A 388 1.01 3.50 9.81
CA SER A 388 2.47 3.35 9.80
C SER A 388 3.22 4.29 8.86
N ASN A 389 2.53 5.00 7.96
CA ASN A 389 3.10 5.93 6.99
C ASN A 389 4.36 5.40 6.28
N PRO A 390 4.23 4.41 5.39
CA PRO A 390 5.39 3.84 4.70
C PRO A 390 6.09 4.90 3.86
N GLN A 391 7.41 4.89 3.83
CA GLN A 391 8.19 5.82 2.98
C GLN A 391 8.08 5.44 1.50
N ASN A 392 7.87 4.15 1.21
CA ASN A 392 7.79 3.65 -0.16
C ASN A 392 6.65 2.65 -0.34
N ILE A 393 6.07 2.55 -1.55
CA ILE A 393 5.12 1.51 -1.97
C ILE A 393 5.52 0.99 -3.35
N MET A 394 5.34 -0.31 -3.61
CA MET A 394 5.61 -0.91 -4.93
C MET A 394 4.33 -1.23 -5.68
N THR A 395 4.21 -0.80 -6.94
CA THR A 395 3.06 -1.15 -7.81
C THR A 395 3.12 -2.58 -8.31
N SER A 396 1.97 -3.14 -8.72
CA SER A 396 1.86 -4.48 -9.29
C SER A 396 2.12 -4.58 -10.79
N TYR A 397 2.46 -5.81 -11.23
CA TYR A 397 2.59 -6.18 -12.65
C TYR A 397 1.28 -6.18 -13.43
N ASN A 398 0.17 -6.57 -12.80
CA ASN A 398 -1.08 -6.82 -13.50
C ASN A 398 -1.77 -5.52 -13.90
N LYS A 399 -2.75 -5.66 -14.80
CA LYS A 399 -3.74 -4.62 -15.02
C LYS A 399 -4.82 -4.68 -13.95
N MET A 400 -5.38 -3.52 -13.65
CA MET A 400 -6.65 -3.36 -12.95
C MET A 400 -7.57 -2.58 -13.88
N ASN A 401 -8.71 -3.17 -14.20
CA ASN A 401 -9.71 -2.59 -15.10
C ASN A 401 -9.11 -2.00 -16.40
N GLY A 402 -8.19 -2.76 -17.01
CA GLY A 402 -7.57 -2.43 -18.29
C GLY A 402 -6.25 -1.64 -18.23
N VAL A 403 -5.89 -1.07 -17.08
CA VAL A 403 -4.69 -0.22 -16.90
C VAL A 403 -3.66 -0.94 -16.03
N TRP A 404 -2.40 -1.00 -16.47
CA TRP A 404 -1.31 -1.58 -15.68
C TRP A 404 -1.06 -0.81 -14.38
N GLY A 405 -0.69 -1.50 -13.30
CA GLY A 405 -0.48 -0.88 -11.98
C GLY A 405 0.48 0.31 -11.98
N HIS A 406 1.58 0.23 -12.72
CA HIS A 406 2.56 1.32 -12.84
C HIS A 406 2.10 2.52 -13.68
N TYR A 407 0.91 2.46 -14.28
CA TYR A 407 0.28 3.53 -15.04
C TYR A 407 -1.00 4.07 -14.40
N HIS A 408 -1.38 3.55 -13.24
CA HIS A 408 -2.72 3.75 -12.73
C HIS A 408 -2.89 5.06 -11.95
N TYR A 409 -3.06 6.19 -12.66
CA TYR A 409 -3.25 7.54 -12.09
C TYR A 409 -4.30 7.57 -10.96
N ASP A 410 -5.44 6.93 -11.17
CA ASP A 410 -6.50 6.89 -10.17
C ASP A 410 -6.08 6.22 -8.86
N LEU A 411 -5.32 5.13 -8.89
CA LEU A 411 -4.88 4.48 -7.66
C LEU A 411 -3.77 5.27 -6.99
N VAL A 412 -2.78 5.71 -7.76
CA VAL A 412 -1.57 6.26 -7.14
C VAL A 412 -1.65 7.77 -6.90
N THR A 413 -2.38 8.53 -7.73
CA THR A 413 -2.55 9.98 -7.55
C THR A 413 -3.87 10.30 -6.87
N THR A 414 -4.99 9.77 -7.37
CA THR A 414 -6.30 10.10 -6.78
C THR A 414 -6.45 9.45 -5.41
N VAL A 415 -6.29 8.13 -5.28
CA VAL A 415 -6.49 7.43 -3.99
C VAL A 415 -5.34 7.67 -3.02
N LEU A 416 -4.11 7.19 -3.30
CA LEU A 416 -3.01 7.27 -2.33
C LEU A 416 -2.74 8.71 -1.86
N ARG A 417 -2.70 9.67 -2.78
CA ARG A 417 -2.21 11.02 -2.51
C ARG A 417 -3.36 12.01 -2.29
N GLY A 418 -4.40 11.96 -3.12
CA GLY A 418 -5.57 12.82 -3.01
C GLY A 418 -6.46 12.47 -1.83
N GLU A 419 -6.86 11.20 -1.71
CA GLU A 419 -7.81 10.76 -0.68
C GLU A 419 -7.12 10.41 0.64
N TRP A 420 -6.01 9.66 0.61
CA TRP A 420 -5.33 9.22 1.85
C TRP A 420 -4.27 10.20 2.35
N GLY A 421 -3.92 11.23 1.56
CA GLY A 421 -2.94 12.24 1.95
C GLY A 421 -1.51 11.71 2.11
N TRP A 422 -1.19 10.57 1.49
CA TRP A 422 0.15 9.97 1.57
C TRP A 422 1.13 10.70 0.64
N ASP A 423 2.38 10.89 1.09
CA ASP A 423 3.38 11.71 0.40
C ASP A 423 4.74 11.00 0.20
N GLY A 424 4.76 9.66 0.29
CA GLY A 424 5.94 8.85 0.02
C GLY A 424 6.24 8.63 -1.46
N SER A 425 7.22 7.78 -1.73
CA SER A 425 7.73 7.45 -3.07
C SER A 425 7.19 6.10 -3.57
N ILE A 426 6.84 6.02 -4.85
CA ILE A 426 6.39 4.77 -5.47
C ILE A 426 7.45 4.25 -6.41
N VAL A 427 7.77 2.96 -6.26
CA VAL A 427 8.61 2.23 -7.20
C VAL A 427 7.76 1.25 -8.01
N THR A 428 8.19 0.94 -9.22
CA THR A 428 7.57 -0.17 -9.96
C THR A 428 8.02 -1.52 -9.40
N ASP A 429 7.32 -2.59 -9.76
CA ASP A 429 7.94 -3.93 -9.78
C ASP A 429 9.03 -3.98 -10.88
N TRP A 430 9.78 -5.08 -10.96
CA TRP A 430 10.98 -5.15 -11.80
C TRP A 430 10.64 -5.41 -13.28
N TRP A 431 11.20 -4.62 -14.20
CA TRP A 431 11.05 -4.81 -15.65
C TRP A 431 9.59 -4.78 -16.12
N MET A 432 8.91 -3.68 -15.82
CA MET A 432 7.51 -3.48 -16.18
C MET A 432 7.27 -3.49 -17.69
N ARG A 433 6.02 -3.78 -18.07
CA ARG A 433 5.60 -3.71 -19.46
C ARG A 433 5.52 -2.25 -19.93
N MET A 434 6.26 -1.96 -20.99
CA MET A 434 6.17 -0.71 -21.75
C MET A 434 4.91 -0.67 -22.62
N ALA A 435 4.23 0.47 -22.65
CA ALA A 435 2.99 0.68 -23.40
C ALA A 435 2.72 2.17 -23.67
N PRO A 436 2.01 2.50 -24.77
CA PRO A 436 1.44 3.83 -24.96
C PRO A 436 0.30 4.10 -23.97
N ASP A 437 0.10 5.37 -23.67
CA ASP A 437 -1.05 5.85 -22.91
C ASP A 437 -2.33 5.81 -23.80
N PRO A 438 -3.44 5.22 -23.32
CA PRO A 438 -4.68 5.14 -24.10
C PRO A 438 -5.42 6.48 -24.23
N ASP A 439 -5.20 7.42 -23.31
CA ASP A 439 -5.90 8.70 -23.20
C ASP A 439 -5.05 9.86 -23.77
N PHE A 440 -3.72 9.68 -23.80
CA PHE A 440 -2.74 10.63 -24.32
C PHE A 440 -1.83 10.00 -25.39
N PRO A 441 -2.16 10.10 -26.69
CA PRO A 441 -1.41 9.44 -27.77
C PRO A 441 0.08 9.81 -27.87
N ALA A 442 0.48 10.95 -27.32
CA ALA A 442 1.88 11.41 -27.29
C ALA A 442 2.70 10.78 -26.15
N LEU A 443 2.05 10.12 -25.18
CA LEU A 443 2.71 9.49 -24.05
C LEU A 443 2.88 8.00 -24.23
N ARG A 444 4.02 7.52 -23.75
CA ARG A 444 4.39 6.11 -23.70
C ARG A 444 5.35 5.87 -22.54
N ASP A 445 5.48 4.62 -22.16
CA ASP A 445 6.61 4.12 -21.38
C ASP A 445 6.79 4.91 -20.07
N SER A 446 7.98 5.37 -19.71
CA SER A 446 8.13 6.11 -18.44
C SER A 446 7.50 7.50 -18.45
N ALA A 447 7.26 8.14 -19.59
CA ALA A 447 6.51 9.40 -19.58
C ALA A 447 5.06 9.19 -19.12
N TYR A 448 4.42 8.09 -19.54
CA TYR A 448 3.10 7.69 -19.05
C TYR A 448 3.15 7.38 -17.53
N ARG A 449 4.18 6.66 -17.09
CA ARG A 449 4.43 6.37 -15.66
C ARG A 449 4.57 7.63 -14.80
N VAL A 450 5.35 8.61 -15.27
CA VAL A 450 5.54 9.90 -14.59
C VAL A 450 4.23 10.68 -14.51
N ARG A 451 3.43 10.71 -15.59
CA ARG A 451 2.08 11.31 -15.56
C ARG A 451 1.19 10.66 -14.49
N ALA A 452 1.24 9.33 -14.39
CA ALA A 452 0.51 8.60 -13.36
C ALA A 452 0.99 8.95 -11.93
N GLN A 453 2.23 9.44 -11.78
CA GLN A 453 2.94 9.69 -10.51
C GLN A 453 3.48 8.40 -9.86
N VAL A 454 3.99 7.48 -10.68
CA VAL A 454 4.80 6.36 -10.21
C VAL A 454 6.26 6.73 -10.37
N ASP A 455 6.95 6.91 -9.25
CA ASP A 455 8.14 7.76 -9.19
C ASP A 455 9.38 7.11 -9.80
N VAL A 456 9.66 5.84 -9.51
CA VAL A 456 10.89 5.16 -9.98
C VAL A 456 10.61 3.89 -10.77
N LEU A 457 11.16 3.79 -11.99
CA LEU A 457 11.20 2.53 -12.76
C LEU A 457 12.33 1.65 -12.22
N MET A 458 11.99 0.47 -11.73
CA MET A 458 12.94 -0.52 -11.21
C MET A 458 13.15 -1.68 -12.21
N PRO A 459 14.38 -2.18 -12.36
CA PRO A 459 15.64 -1.62 -11.84
C PRO A 459 16.14 -0.41 -12.66
N GLY A 460 15.44 -0.02 -13.73
CA GLY A 460 15.75 1.14 -14.58
C GLY A 460 15.94 0.75 -16.05
N SER A 461 16.32 -0.50 -16.33
CA SER A 461 16.37 -1.04 -17.69
C SER A 461 15.02 -1.59 -18.14
N MET A 462 14.82 -1.66 -19.46
CA MET A 462 13.57 -2.14 -20.05
C MET A 462 13.36 -3.65 -19.90
N HIS A 463 14.44 -4.43 -19.81
CA HIS A 463 14.40 -5.88 -19.89
C HIS A 463 15.40 -6.52 -18.93
N HIS A 464 15.13 -7.76 -18.54
CA HIS A 464 16.02 -8.54 -17.67
C HIS A 464 17.42 -8.67 -18.28
N GLY A 465 18.44 -8.32 -17.50
CA GLY A 465 19.84 -8.30 -17.95
C GLY A 465 20.22 -7.12 -18.86
N GLY A 466 19.29 -6.18 -19.10
CA GLY A 466 19.57 -4.95 -19.85
C GLY A 466 20.41 -3.95 -19.04
N THR A 467 21.20 -3.16 -19.75
CA THR A 467 22.07 -2.11 -19.20
C THR A 467 21.70 -0.71 -19.69
N GLU A 468 20.60 -0.60 -20.42
CA GLU A 468 20.13 0.64 -21.05
C GLU A 468 18.74 0.99 -20.53
N ARG A 469 18.51 2.29 -20.32
CA ARG A 469 17.19 2.87 -20.05
C ARG A 469 16.60 3.46 -21.33
N GLU A 470 15.28 3.54 -21.40
CA GLU A 470 14.60 4.34 -22.42
C GLU A 470 14.56 5.84 -22.04
N ASP A 471 14.32 6.72 -23.02
CA ASP A 471 14.40 8.20 -22.86
C ASP A 471 13.02 8.90 -22.98
N SER A 472 11.91 8.16 -22.88
CA SER A 472 10.55 8.70 -23.14
C SER A 472 10.20 9.89 -22.25
N ILE A 473 10.73 9.98 -21.02
CA ILE A 473 10.53 11.14 -20.13
C ILE A 473 11.04 12.41 -20.82
N MET A 474 12.30 12.41 -21.27
CA MET A 474 12.91 13.59 -21.89
C MET A 474 12.36 13.84 -23.29
N GLU A 475 12.07 12.80 -24.06
CA GLU A 475 11.39 12.92 -25.36
C GLU A 475 10.04 13.61 -25.22
N SER A 476 9.23 13.18 -24.24
CA SER A 476 7.91 13.75 -23.96
C SER A 476 7.98 15.17 -23.41
N TYR A 477 8.92 15.44 -22.50
CA TYR A 477 9.15 16.79 -21.97
C TYR A 477 9.55 17.78 -23.07
N ARG A 478 10.49 17.39 -23.96
CA ARG A 478 10.92 18.21 -25.10
C ARG A 478 9.82 18.43 -26.13
N ALA A 479 8.90 17.47 -26.29
CA ALA A 479 7.74 17.65 -27.15
C ALA A 479 6.79 18.74 -26.62
N GLY A 480 6.76 18.95 -25.30
CA GLY A 480 6.00 20.02 -24.65
C GLY A 480 4.53 19.63 -24.37
N ALA A 481 3.95 20.27 -23.34
CA ALA A 481 2.61 19.94 -22.86
C ALA A 481 1.52 20.23 -23.91
N ASP A 482 1.69 21.27 -24.73
CA ASP A 482 0.78 21.63 -25.82
C ASP A 482 0.65 20.54 -26.88
N ASN A 483 1.67 19.67 -27.00
CA ASN A 483 1.67 18.51 -27.90
C ASN A 483 1.30 17.21 -27.17
N GLY A 484 0.74 17.30 -25.96
CA GLY A 484 0.33 16.16 -25.14
C GLY A 484 1.47 15.51 -24.34
N GLY A 485 2.67 16.11 -24.33
CA GLY A 485 3.81 15.67 -23.54
C GLY A 485 3.64 15.92 -22.03
N ILE A 486 4.61 15.47 -21.24
CA ILE A 486 4.67 15.76 -19.79
C ILE A 486 5.23 17.15 -19.51
N THR A 487 4.85 17.70 -18.36
CA THR A 487 5.26 19.02 -17.87
C THR A 487 6.48 18.94 -16.95
N LEU A 488 7.17 20.07 -16.77
CA LEU A 488 8.22 20.20 -15.77
C LEU A 488 7.71 19.89 -14.35
N GLY A 489 6.50 20.35 -14.02
CA GLY A 489 5.88 20.09 -12.72
C GLY A 489 5.66 18.61 -12.44
N GLU A 490 5.29 17.81 -13.45
CA GLU A 490 5.15 16.35 -13.31
C GLU A 490 6.51 15.70 -12.98
N MET A 491 7.58 16.09 -13.68
CA MET A 491 8.94 15.59 -13.43
C MET A 491 9.44 15.99 -12.03
N GLN A 492 9.24 17.25 -11.64
CA GLN A 492 9.62 17.78 -10.33
C GLN A 492 8.83 17.12 -9.20
N ARG A 493 7.54 16.82 -9.39
CA ARG A 493 6.71 16.12 -8.40
C ARG A 493 7.26 14.71 -8.13
N THR A 494 7.65 13.97 -9.16
CA THR A 494 8.30 12.66 -8.98
C THR A 494 9.66 12.79 -8.30
N ALA A 495 10.51 13.71 -8.75
CA ALA A 495 11.80 13.96 -8.10
C ALA A 495 11.66 14.32 -6.62
N ARG A 496 10.66 15.15 -6.27
CA ARG A 496 10.35 15.52 -4.89
C ARG A 496 10.00 14.32 -4.03
N ASN A 497 9.18 13.39 -4.52
CA ASN A 497 8.80 12.21 -3.75
C ASN A 497 10.03 11.34 -3.44
N VAL A 498 10.90 11.13 -4.43
CA VAL A 498 12.16 10.40 -4.25
C VAL A 498 13.09 11.11 -3.28
N LEU A 499 13.32 12.41 -3.45
CA LEU A 499 14.19 13.20 -2.59
C LEU A 499 13.64 13.31 -1.16
N ARG A 500 12.32 13.40 -0.97
CA ARG A 500 11.67 13.37 0.34
C ARG A 500 11.87 12.02 1.03
N TYR A 501 11.78 10.92 0.31
CA TYR A 501 12.17 9.62 0.84
C TYR A 501 13.63 9.66 1.33
N LEU A 502 14.57 10.10 0.48
CA LEU A 502 15.98 10.18 0.85
C LEU A 502 16.22 11.11 2.05
N GLN A 503 15.48 12.21 2.15
CA GLN A 503 15.53 13.15 3.28
C GLN A 503 15.04 12.54 4.59
N ARG A 504 13.97 11.72 4.52
CA ARG A 504 13.39 11.03 5.70
C ARG A 504 14.13 9.75 6.06
N SER A 505 14.98 9.27 5.15
CA SER A 505 15.78 8.06 5.35
C SER A 505 17.06 8.41 6.10
N GLY A 506 17.47 7.54 7.04
CA GLY A 506 18.75 7.73 7.75
C GLY A 506 20.00 7.41 6.91
N ILE A 507 19.89 7.38 5.58
CA ILE A 507 20.94 6.85 4.68
C ILE A 507 22.20 7.71 4.77
N ALA A 508 22.04 9.04 4.74
CA ALA A 508 23.16 9.96 4.75
C ALA A 508 23.92 9.90 6.08
N GLU A 509 23.22 9.88 7.22
CA GLU A 509 23.87 9.75 8.52
C GLU A 509 24.59 8.40 8.63
N ARG A 510 23.93 7.29 8.26
CA ARG A 510 24.51 5.94 8.32
C ARG A 510 25.79 5.80 7.49
N ARG A 511 25.87 6.46 6.34
CA ARG A 511 27.07 6.41 5.46
C ARG A 511 28.21 7.31 5.92
N SER A 512 27.91 8.30 6.76
CA SER A 512 28.92 9.18 7.36
C SER A 512 29.47 8.67 8.70
N ALA A 513 28.86 7.63 9.28
CA ALA A 513 29.22 7.09 10.58
C ALA A 513 30.60 6.39 10.56
N PRO A 514 31.37 6.40 11.67
CA PRO A 514 32.68 5.74 11.75
C PRO A 514 32.63 4.22 11.48
N ASP A 515 31.51 3.58 11.84
CA ASP A 515 31.25 2.15 11.64
C ASP A 515 30.35 1.89 10.41
N ALA A 516 30.23 2.85 9.50
CA ALA A 516 29.44 2.71 8.29
C ALA A 516 29.82 1.43 7.52
N TRP A 517 28.82 0.80 6.91
CA TRP A 517 29.08 -0.29 5.97
C TRP A 517 30.00 0.22 4.84
N ASP A 518 31.20 -0.33 4.77
CA ASP A 518 32.32 0.12 3.92
C ASP A 518 32.50 -0.77 2.68
N GLY A 519 31.48 -1.57 2.35
CA GLY A 519 31.54 -2.56 1.26
C GLY A 519 31.37 -4.00 1.77
N PRO A 520 31.35 -4.99 0.87
CA PRO A 520 31.31 -6.39 1.25
C PRO A 520 32.59 -6.75 2.03
N ARG A 521 32.51 -6.76 3.35
CA ARG A 521 33.52 -7.41 4.20
C ARG A 521 33.53 -8.86 3.78
N GLY A 522 34.61 -9.27 3.11
CA GLY A 522 34.81 -10.63 2.62
C GLY A 522 34.90 -11.64 3.75
N GLU A 523 33.82 -11.87 4.48
CA GLU A 523 33.74 -12.96 5.44
C GLU A 523 33.39 -14.24 4.71
N ARG A 524 34.40 -14.83 4.07
CA ARG A 524 34.51 -16.29 4.07
C ARG A 524 34.81 -16.74 5.50
N ARG A 525 33.81 -16.73 6.38
CA ARG A 525 33.88 -17.57 7.58
C ARG A 525 33.21 -18.89 7.22
N ALA A 526 34.03 -19.83 6.80
CA ALA A 526 33.66 -21.24 6.78
C ALA A 526 33.22 -21.65 8.19
N ILE A 527 32.08 -22.34 8.29
CA ILE A 527 31.81 -23.28 9.36
C ILE A 527 31.59 -24.63 8.70
#